data_AF-A0A535N8L9-F1
#
_entry.id   AF-A0A535N8L9-F1
#
_cell.length_a   1.000
_cell.length_b   1.000
_cell.length_c   1.000
_cell.angle_alpha   90.00
_cell.angle_beta   90.00
_cell.angle_gamma   90.00
#
_symmetry.space_group_name_H-M   'P 1'
#
loop_
_entity.id
_entity.type
_entity.pdbx_description
1 polymer ?
#
loop_
_entity_poly.entity_id
_entity_poly.type
_entity_poly.pdbx_seq_one_letter_code
_entity_poly.pdbx_strand_id
1 'polypeptide(L)'
;MVGRRAQPHPERLLPQLRARIRRRRGCHRGRAADHEGVLVTLTSLWALPLIGGLLVAGLPPRLGKWFGALVALVALVIAGFVVLNFASGYKGFQFTEKLVWIPQLSIFYRLGVDGISVWLVALNAFLTLIAILATPVTPRTNGFVGLMLAMAGGLAGVFMSTDLVLFYVFWEAMLIPAYFLLWLYGEGARPGWAALKFVLYTLAGSLLMLVGVIGEYVATGHQTFDLAQLAKLAPSPAWQFGLFFVFALAFAIKTPLFPFHSWLPDAYNAAPIPMLITFAGVMGKAGAYGFLRIAVPLFPQPVNWWDWRWVLPVLAVAAIIWGALMALVQSDMKMLVSYSSISHMGFIVLGIFAFNVQGQQGALLQMVNHGIIIAALFLIVGWITEKTGVRDRSAVAGLALRMPVMAGVFAIVTFAALGLPGLNSFVGEFMTLLGAWQRAPVLAVLGAVGLVLAPVYMLRLFQGVTQGAPSGPVPRSEIYASQLGVLAPLIVLMFVLGLDPALLTNLMTSLGQTGLAR
;
A
#
# COMPACT_ATOMS: atom_id res chain seq x y z
N MET A 1 -22.93 -26.15 33.55
CA MET A 1 -21.65 -26.88 33.49
C MET A 1 -21.71 -27.83 32.29
N VAL A 2 -21.03 -27.51 31.19
CA VAL A 2 -20.96 -28.38 30.00
C VAL A 2 -19.50 -28.83 29.87
N GLY A 3 -19.28 -30.14 30.01
CA GLY A 3 -17.96 -30.77 30.05
C GLY A 3 -17.26 -30.74 28.69
N ARG A 4 -15.98 -30.33 28.70
CA ARG A 4 -15.06 -30.43 27.56
C ARG A 4 -14.75 -31.92 27.28
N ARG A 5 -15.05 -32.40 26.08
CA ARG A 5 -14.51 -33.68 25.58
C ARG A 5 -13.01 -33.52 25.31
N ALA A 6 -12.20 -34.32 26.00
CA ALA A 6 -10.76 -34.41 25.77
C ALA A 6 -10.45 -35.02 24.40
N GLN A 7 -9.48 -34.43 23.67
CA GLN A 7 -8.96 -35.05 22.46
C GLN A 7 -8.16 -36.33 22.80
N PRO A 8 -8.26 -37.41 22.00
CA PRO A 8 -7.58 -38.66 22.30
C PRO A 8 -6.05 -38.52 22.12
N HIS A 9 -5.31 -38.97 23.14
CA HIS A 9 -3.85 -39.04 23.13
C HIS A 9 -3.37 -39.97 21.99
N PRO A 10 -2.32 -39.58 21.23
CA PRO A 10 -1.85 -40.30 20.04
C PRO A 10 -1.38 -41.74 20.31
N GLU A 11 -1.13 -42.09 21.57
CA GLU A 11 -0.79 -43.44 22.00
C GLU A 11 -1.95 -44.44 21.93
N ARG A 12 -3.21 -43.98 21.85
CA ARG A 12 -4.38 -44.86 21.74
C ARG A 12 -4.76 -45.22 20.30
N LEU A 13 -4.02 -44.73 19.30
CA LEU A 13 -4.29 -45.02 17.88
C LEU A 13 -3.61 -46.31 17.45
N LEU A 14 -4.32 -47.14 16.67
CA LEU A 14 -3.81 -48.35 16.03
C LEU A 14 -2.53 -48.04 15.21
N PRO A 15 -1.54 -48.97 15.15
CA PRO A 15 -0.26 -48.74 14.47
C PRO A 15 -0.39 -48.28 13.00
N GLN A 16 -1.39 -48.79 12.29
CA GLN A 16 -1.66 -48.44 10.88
C GLN A 16 -2.14 -46.98 10.72
N LEU A 17 -2.90 -46.45 11.69
CA LEU A 17 -3.32 -45.05 11.74
C LEU A 17 -2.15 -44.13 12.10
N ARG A 18 -1.26 -44.57 13.00
CA ARG A 18 -0.01 -43.83 13.29
C ARG A 18 0.87 -43.73 12.05
N ALA A 19 1.02 -44.81 11.29
CA ALA A 19 1.77 -44.83 10.04
C ALA A 19 1.16 -43.92 8.97
N ARG A 20 -0.18 -43.88 8.83
CA ARG A 20 -0.87 -42.94 7.92
C ARG A 20 -0.70 -41.48 8.35
N ILE A 21 -0.75 -41.16 9.64
CA ILE A 21 -0.53 -39.80 10.15
C ILE A 21 0.94 -39.39 10.02
N ARG A 22 1.89 -40.30 10.26
CA ARG A 22 3.33 -40.08 10.01
C ARG A 22 3.62 -39.90 8.52
N ARG A 23 2.99 -40.69 7.62
CA ARG A 23 3.10 -40.49 6.16
C ARG A 23 2.49 -39.16 5.72
N ARG A 24 1.33 -38.74 6.26
CA ARG A 24 0.74 -37.41 5.97
C ARG A 24 1.61 -36.26 6.48
N ARG A 25 2.24 -36.39 7.66
CA ARG A 25 3.17 -35.38 8.19
C ARG A 25 4.55 -35.40 7.51
N GLY A 26 4.98 -36.56 7.01
CA GLY A 26 6.22 -36.71 6.24
C GLY A 26 6.11 -36.18 4.82
N CYS A 27 4.97 -36.38 4.14
CA CYS A 27 4.73 -35.87 2.78
C CYS A 27 4.68 -34.34 2.70
N HIS A 28 4.33 -33.63 3.78
CA HIS A 28 4.34 -32.16 3.82
C HIS A 28 5.67 -31.54 4.29
N ARG A 29 6.65 -32.34 4.72
CA ARG A 29 7.95 -31.86 5.22
C ARG A 29 9.15 -32.16 4.31
N GLY A 30 8.93 -32.75 3.14
CA GLY A 30 10.01 -33.23 2.26
C GLY A 30 9.97 -32.74 0.82
N ARG A 31 9.28 -31.64 0.51
CA ARG A 31 9.21 -31.05 -0.84
C ARG A 31 9.69 -29.59 -0.90
N ALA A 32 10.57 -29.21 0.01
CA ALA A 32 11.23 -27.91 0.04
C ALA A 32 12.74 -28.10 -0.15
N ALA A 33 13.11 -28.60 -1.33
CA ALA A 33 14.46 -28.56 -1.85
C ALA A 33 14.34 -28.65 -3.38
N ASP A 34 14.85 -27.61 -4.04
CA ASP A 34 15.21 -27.53 -5.45
C ASP A 34 14.10 -27.82 -6.47
N HIS A 35 13.16 -26.88 -6.60
CA HIS A 35 12.55 -26.62 -7.89
C HIS A 35 13.37 -25.55 -8.62
N GLU A 36 14.55 -25.93 -9.13
CA GLU A 36 15.19 -25.29 -10.30
C GLU A 36 14.37 -25.58 -11.56
N GLY A 37 13.15 -25.05 -11.55
CA GLY A 37 12.18 -25.10 -12.64
C GLY A 37 11.29 -23.89 -12.51
N VAL A 38 11.89 -22.71 -12.46
CA VAL A 38 11.16 -21.46 -12.23
C VAL A 38 10.47 -21.07 -13.54
N LEU A 39 9.20 -21.47 -13.68
CA LEU A 39 8.32 -21.02 -14.77
C LEU A 39 8.06 -19.50 -14.74
N VAL A 40 8.42 -18.79 -13.66
CA VAL A 40 8.10 -17.36 -13.44
C VAL A 40 9.20 -16.61 -12.68
N THR A 41 9.86 -15.64 -13.32
CA THR A 41 10.86 -14.75 -12.71
C THR A 41 10.21 -13.51 -12.06
N LEU A 42 10.63 -13.09 -10.87
CA LEU A 42 10.27 -11.79 -10.29
C LEU A 42 10.70 -10.62 -11.18
N THR A 43 11.77 -10.79 -11.96
CA THR A 43 12.16 -9.81 -12.99
C THR A 43 10.99 -9.48 -13.93
N SER A 44 10.17 -10.46 -14.29
CA SER A 44 9.02 -10.25 -15.18
C SER A 44 8.00 -9.25 -14.61
N LEU A 45 7.82 -9.17 -13.29
CA LEU A 45 6.82 -8.29 -12.65
C LEU A 45 7.12 -6.80 -12.81
N TRP A 46 8.40 -6.41 -12.94
CA TRP A 46 8.76 -5.01 -13.20
C TRP A 46 9.12 -4.76 -14.67
N ALA A 47 9.73 -5.74 -15.35
CA ALA A 47 10.15 -5.59 -16.73
C ALA A 47 8.97 -5.61 -17.71
N LEU A 48 7.97 -6.47 -17.49
CA LEU A 48 6.81 -6.58 -18.37
C LEU A 48 6.00 -5.26 -18.45
N PRO A 49 5.63 -4.60 -17.33
CA PRO A 49 5.02 -3.28 -17.41
C PRO A 49 5.89 -2.25 -18.11
N LEU A 50 7.21 -2.22 -17.85
CA LEU A 50 8.11 -1.26 -18.48
C LEU A 50 8.18 -1.44 -20.00
N ILE A 51 8.40 -2.66 -20.47
CA ILE A 51 8.43 -3.00 -21.91
C ILE A 51 7.06 -2.73 -22.54
N GLY A 52 5.98 -3.19 -21.89
CA GLY A 52 4.62 -2.94 -22.35
C GLY A 52 4.32 -1.44 -22.49
N GLY A 53 4.77 -0.63 -21.53
CA GLY A 53 4.61 0.82 -21.56
C GLY A 53 5.31 1.50 -22.74
N LEU A 54 6.50 1.02 -23.12
CA LEU A 54 7.20 1.49 -24.34
C LEU A 54 6.44 1.09 -25.61
N LEU A 55 5.95 -0.15 -25.68
CA LEU A 55 5.23 -0.67 -26.84
C LEU A 55 3.87 0.03 -27.07
N VAL A 56 3.21 0.47 -26.01
CA VAL A 56 1.93 1.22 -26.09
C VAL A 56 2.07 2.49 -26.95
N ALA A 57 3.25 3.11 -27.01
CA ALA A 57 3.46 4.37 -27.74
C ALA A 57 3.14 4.27 -29.25
N GLY A 58 3.37 3.11 -29.87
CA GLY A 58 3.17 2.89 -31.31
C GLY A 58 1.77 2.44 -31.72
N LEU A 59 0.85 2.21 -30.78
CA LEU A 59 -0.47 1.65 -31.06
C LEU A 59 -1.53 2.75 -31.25
N PRO A 60 -2.65 2.50 -31.95
CA PRO A 60 -3.80 3.41 -31.91
C PRO A 60 -4.36 3.56 -30.49
N PRO A 61 -4.90 4.72 -30.06
CA PRO A 61 -5.27 4.97 -28.66
C PRO A 61 -6.19 3.93 -28.00
N ARG A 62 -7.18 3.41 -28.74
CA ARG A 62 -8.07 2.34 -28.26
C ARG A 62 -7.30 1.04 -28.04
N LEU A 63 -6.45 0.67 -29.01
CA LEU A 63 -5.64 -0.54 -28.93
C LEU A 63 -4.57 -0.41 -27.84
N GLY A 64 -3.93 0.76 -27.71
CA GLY A 64 -2.95 1.05 -26.66
C GLY A 64 -3.52 0.90 -25.26
N LYS A 65 -4.75 1.37 -25.00
CA LYS A 65 -5.45 1.13 -23.73
C LYS A 65 -5.61 -0.36 -23.44
N TRP A 66 -6.18 -1.12 -24.37
CA TRP A 66 -6.49 -2.53 -24.14
C TRP A 66 -5.24 -3.42 -24.10
N PHE A 67 -4.22 -3.09 -24.90
CA PHE A 67 -2.91 -3.72 -24.80
C PHE A 67 -2.26 -3.44 -23.44
N GLY A 68 -2.29 -2.19 -22.96
CA GLY A 68 -1.80 -1.87 -21.61
C GLY A 68 -2.59 -2.58 -20.51
N ALA A 69 -3.90 -2.74 -20.65
CA ALA A 69 -4.73 -3.52 -19.73
C ALA A 69 -4.34 -5.01 -19.76
N LEU A 70 -4.06 -5.57 -20.93
CA LEU A 70 -3.56 -6.94 -21.07
C LEU A 70 -2.20 -7.11 -20.37
N VAL A 71 -1.26 -6.17 -20.56
CA VAL A 71 0.04 -6.18 -19.85
C VAL A 71 -0.15 -6.17 -18.33
N ALA A 72 -1.02 -5.28 -17.82
CA ALA A 72 -1.33 -5.22 -16.39
C ALA A 72 -2.04 -6.49 -15.88
N LEU A 73 -2.92 -7.09 -16.68
CA LEU A 73 -3.58 -8.37 -16.36
C LEU A 73 -2.56 -9.51 -16.28
N VAL A 74 -1.62 -9.60 -17.21
CA VAL A 74 -0.55 -10.62 -17.17
C VAL A 74 0.33 -10.41 -15.94
N ALA A 75 0.71 -9.16 -15.62
CA ALA A 75 1.43 -8.86 -14.39
C ALA A 75 0.63 -9.26 -13.13
N LEU A 76 -0.68 -9.06 -13.12
CA LEU A 76 -1.57 -9.52 -12.03
C LEU A 76 -1.63 -11.04 -11.93
N VAL A 77 -1.70 -11.76 -13.05
CA VAL A 77 -1.66 -13.23 -13.07
C VAL A 77 -0.32 -13.73 -12.50
N ILE A 78 0.79 -13.11 -12.88
CA ILE A 78 2.11 -13.43 -12.35
C ILE A 78 2.17 -13.16 -10.83
N ALA A 79 1.69 -12.00 -10.38
CA ALA A 79 1.65 -11.69 -8.95
C ALA A 79 0.73 -12.65 -8.18
N GLY A 80 -0.40 -13.04 -8.76
CA GLY A 80 -1.30 -14.06 -8.22
C GLY A 80 -0.65 -15.43 -8.12
N PHE A 81 0.15 -15.83 -9.13
CA PHE A 81 0.95 -17.06 -9.06
C PHE A 81 1.95 -17.01 -7.90
N VAL A 82 2.63 -15.89 -7.69
CA VAL A 82 3.55 -15.70 -6.56
C VAL A 82 2.79 -15.82 -5.22
N VAL A 83 1.63 -15.18 -5.07
CA VAL A 83 0.79 -15.28 -3.86
C VAL A 83 0.36 -16.73 -3.58
N LEU A 84 -0.16 -17.44 -4.60
CA LEU A 84 -0.69 -18.80 -4.44
C LEU A 84 0.39 -19.84 -4.14
N ASN A 85 1.63 -19.59 -4.57
CA ASN A 85 2.77 -20.48 -4.33
C ASN A 85 3.67 -20.00 -3.19
N PHE A 86 3.28 -18.93 -2.48
CA PHE A 86 4.04 -18.42 -1.34
C PHE A 86 3.89 -19.36 -0.13
N ALA A 87 5.00 -19.90 0.37
CA ALA A 87 4.98 -20.79 1.52
C ALA A 87 4.82 -19.99 2.82
N SER A 88 3.67 -20.11 3.48
CA SER A 88 3.44 -19.53 4.81
C SER A 88 4.42 -20.12 5.84
N GLY A 89 5.10 -19.26 6.60
CA GLY A 89 5.99 -19.67 7.69
C GLY A 89 7.46 -19.90 7.31
N TYR A 90 7.84 -19.75 6.03
CA TYR A 90 9.24 -19.69 5.64
C TYR A 90 9.92 -18.44 6.22
N LYS A 91 11.13 -18.59 6.74
CA LYS A 91 11.91 -17.50 7.32
C LYS A 91 12.90 -16.97 6.28
N GLY A 92 12.60 -15.81 5.70
CA GLY A 92 13.44 -15.14 4.71
C GLY A 92 12.69 -14.86 3.40
N PHE A 93 13.45 -14.49 2.37
CA PHE A 93 12.89 -14.20 1.05
C PHE A 93 12.63 -15.47 0.24
N GLN A 94 11.51 -15.48 -0.48
CA GLN A 94 11.12 -16.49 -1.45
C GLN A 94 11.18 -15.90 -2.86
N PHE A 95 11.14 -16.77 -3.87
CA PHE A 95 11.27 -16.40 -5.29
C PHE A 95 12.51 -15.52 -5.54
N THR A 96 13.64 -15.87 -4.93
CA THR A 96 14.82 -15.00 -4.94
C THR A 96 15.56 -15.07 -6.27
N GLU A 97 16.01 -13.92 -6.74
CA GLU A 97 16.90 -13.79 -7.89
C GLU A 97 18.16 -13.03 -7.47
N LYS A 98 19.32 -13.46 -7.97
CA LYS A 98 20.60 -12.84 -7.62
C LYS A 98 21.53 -12.83 -8.82
N LEU A 99 21.94 -11.64 -9.24
CA LEU A 99 23.00 -11.42 -10.21
C LEU A 99 23.99 -10.39 -9.66
N VAL A 100 25.27 -10.56 -9.97
CA VAL A 100 26.29 -9.55 -9.65
C VAL A 100 26.07 -8.35 -10.57
N TRP A 101 25.95 -7.15 -10.01
CA TRP A 101 25.72 -5.94 -10.81
C TRP A 101 26.95 -5.02 -10.83
N ILE A 102 27.42 -4.56 -9.66
CA ILE A 102 28.63 -3.73 -9.54
C ILE A 102 29.54 -4.36 -8.46
N PRO A 103 30.44 -5.29 -8.86
CA PRO A 103 31.24 -6.07 -7.92
C PRO A 103 32.13 -5.22 -7.00
N GLN A 104 32.68 -4.11 -7.51
CA GLN A 104 33.62 -3.25 -6.77
C GLN A 104 32.97 -2.56 -5.56
N LEU A 105 31.64 -2.46 -5.55
CA LEU A 105 30.85 -1.84 -4.49
C LEU A 105 29.97 -2.87 -3.77
N SER A 106 30.14 -4.17 -4.04
CA SER A 106 29.28 -5.23 -3.50
C SER A 106 27.78 -5.00 -3.77
N ILE A 107 27.43 -4.41 -4.92
CA ILE A 107 26.04 -4.17 -5.32
C ILE A 107 25.55 -5.34 -6.18
N PHE A 108 24.39 -5.90 -5.82
CA PHE A 108 23.78 -7.02 -6.52
C PHE A 108 22.41 -6.64 -7.07
N TYR A 109 22.10 -7.12 -8.28
CA TYR A 109 20.71 -7.23 -8.69
C TYR A 109 20.08 -8.36 -7.88
N ARG A 110 19.37 -8.01 -6.81
CA ARG A 110 18.80 -8.98 -5.88
C ARG A 110 17.33 -8.72 -5.59
N LEU A 111 16.50 -9.65 -6.05
CA LEU A 111 15.06 -9.65 -5.82
C LEU A 111 14.67 -10.76 -4.85
N GLY A 112 13.58 -10.55 -4.13
CA GLY A 112 12.96 -11.53 -3.26
C GLY A 112 11.71 -10.97 -2.57
N VAL A 113 10.74 -11.83 -2.32
CA VAL A 113 9.48 -11.47 -1.65
C VAL A 113 9.37 -12.15 -0.30
N ASP A 114 8.83 -11.45 0.69
CA ASP A 114 8.42 -11.99 1.98
C ASP A 114 6.91 -11.71 2.22
N GLY A 115 6.43 -12.01 3.43
CA GLY A 115 5.03 -11.79 3.81
C GLY A 115 4.57 -10.33 3.78
N ILE A 116 5.50 -9.35 3.71
CA ILE A 116 5.18 -7.93 3.50
C ILE A 116 5.07 -7.64 2.01
N SER A 117 6.12 -7.97 1.26
CA SER A 117 6.27 -7.63 -0.15
C SER A 117 5.18 -8.26 -1.02
N VAL A 118 4.81 -9.52 -0.73
CA VAL A 118 3.91 -10.30 -1.59
C VAL A 118 2.56 -9.61 -1.81
N TRP A 119 2.00 -9.01 -0.76
CA TRP A 119 0.71 -8.34 -0.84
C TRP A 119 0.78 -6.98 -1.51
N LEU A 120 1.87 -6.23 -1.32
CA LEU A 120 2.06 -4.93 -1.98
C LEU A 120 2.34 -5.08 -3.47
N VAL A 121 3.04 -6.15 -3.87
CA VAL A 121 3.23 -6.51 -5.29
C VAL A 121 1.90 -6.89 -5.94
N ALA A 122 1.09 -7.73 -5.28
CA ALA A 122 -0.23 -8.10 -5.78
C ALA A 122 -1.18 -6.89 -5.88
N LEU A 123 -1.20 -6.05 -4.84
CA LEU A 123 -1.98 -4.81 -4.82
C LEU A 123 -1.54 -3.86 -5.94
N ASN A 124 -0.24 -3.71 -6.19
CA ASN A 124 0.30 -2.89 -7.28
C ASN A 124 -0.26 -3.36 -8.63
N ALA A 125 -0.06 -4.64 -8.97
CA ALA A 125 -0.53 -5.18 -10.25
C ALA A 125 -2.05 -5.06 -10.40
N PHE A 126 -2.79 -5.32 -9.33
CA PHE A 126 -4.25 -5.20 -9.30
C PHE A 126 -4.73 -3.77 -9.54
N LEU A 127 -4.22 -2.79 -8.78
CA LEU A 127 -4.64 -1.40 -8.91
C LEU A 127 -4.17 -0.79 -10.24
N THR A 128 -3.04 -1.22 -10.80
CA THR A 128 -2.63 -0.81 -12.16
C THR A 128 -3.64 -1.26 -13.22
N LEU A 129 -4.13 -2.50 -13.12
CA LEU A 129 -5.18 -2.98 -14.03
C LEU A 129 -6.45 -2.13 -13.91
N ILE A 130 -6.93 -1.90 -12.67
CA ILE A 130 -8.11 -1.07 -12.40
C ILE A 130 -7.93 0.34 -12.97
N ALA A 131 -6.77 0.96 -12.76
CA ALA A 131 -6.44 2.28 -13.28
C ALA A 131 -6.49 2.35 -14.81
N ILE A 132 -5.87 1.39 -15.51
CA ILE A 132 -5.88 1.39 -16.97
C ILE A 132 -7.30 1.15 -17.50
N LEU A 133 -8.08 0.25 -16.89
CA LEU A 133 -9.48 0.01 -17.28
C LEU A 133 -10.35 1.27 -17.09
N ALA A 134 -10.13 2.01 -16.00
CA ALA A 134 -10.79 3.29 -15.72
C ALA A 134 -10.31 4.46 -16.60
N THR A 135 -9.23 4.31 -17.37
CA THR A 135 -8.66 5.40 -18.17
C THR A 135 -9.51 5.68 -19.41
N PRO A 136 -9.94 6.92 -19.67
CA PRO A 136 -10.71 7.25 -20.88
C PRO A 136 -9.84 7.16 -22.14
N VAL A 137 -10.47 6.86 -23.28
CA VAL A 137 -9.77 6.85 -24.56
C VAL A 137 -9.77 8.25 -25.18
N THR A 138 -8.58 8.81 -25.35
CA THR A 138 -8.29 10.13 -25.90
C THR A 138 -7.03 10.04 -26.78
N PRO A 139 -6.68 11.07 -27.56
CA PRO A 139 -5.44 11.07 -28.33
C PRO A 139 -4.17 10.91 -27.48
N ARG A 140 -4.23 11.24 -26.18
CA ARG A 140 -3.07 11.16 -25.26
C ARG A 140 -3.05 9.88 -24.42
N THR A 141 -3.97 8.93 -24.65
CA THR A 141 -4.09 7.71 -23.84
C THR A 141 -2.84 6.87 -23.82
N ASN A 142 -2.12 6.75 -24.94
CA ASN A 142 -0.91 5.92 -25.00
C ASN A 142 0.18 6.41 -24.06
N GLY A 143 0.47 7.72 -24.09
CA GLY A 143 1.47 8.30 -23.21
C GLY A 143 1.08 8.15 -21.73
N PHE A 144 -0.20 8.32 -21.41
CA PHE A 144 -0.69 8.12 -20.05
C PHE A 144 -0.55 6.67 -19.58
N VAL A 145 -1.03 5.71 -20.37
CA VAL A 145 -0.96 4.27 -20.06
C VAL A 145 0.49 3.80 -19.99
N GLY A 146 1.36 4.27 -20.89
CA GLY A 146 2.77 3.95 -20.89
C GLY A 146 3.47 4.38 -19.59
N LEU A 147 3.21 5.60 -19.14
CA LEU A 147 3.75 6.10 -17.87
C LEU A 147 3.14 5.37 -16.65
N MET A 148 1.85 5.03 -16.68
CA MET A 148 1.21 4.23 -15.62
C MET A 148 1.87 2.86 -15.48
N LEU A 149 2.18 2.19 -16.59
CA LEU A 149 2.87 0.91 -16.59
C LEU A 149 4.33 1.05 -16.14
N ALA A 150 5.04 2.10 -16.55
CA ALA A 150 6.39 2.39 -16.07
C ALA A 150 6.42 2.61 -14.54
N MET A 151 5.45 3.38 -14.01
CA MET A 151 5.28 3.57 -12.57
C MET A 151 5.00 2.26 -11.86
N ALA A 152 4.14 1.40 -12.42
CA ALA A 152 3.85 0.08 -11.88
C ALA A 152 5.10 -0.82 -11.85
N GLY A 153 5.95 -0.76 -12.87
CA GLY A 153 7.23 -1.46 -12.91
C GLY A 153 8.18 -1.00 -11.81
N GLY A 154 8.35 0.32 -11.66
CA GLY A 154 9.15 0.90 -10.57
C GLY A 154 8.64 0.46 -9.18
N LEU A 155 7.32 0.52 -8.94
CA LEU A 155 6.71 0.08 -7.69
C LEU A 155 6.93 -1.41 -7.40
N ALA A 156 6.78 -2.27 -8.41
CA ALA A 156 7.07 -3.69 -8.26
C ALA A 156 8.55 -3.89 -7.84
N GLY A 157 9.48 -3.21 -8.51
CA GLY A 157 10.90 -3.27 -8.17
C GLY A 157 11.21 -2.84 -6.73
N VAL A 158 10.57 -1.76 -6.23
CA VAL A 158 10.71 -1.32 -4.83
C VAL A 158 10.32 -2.43 -3.85
N PHE A 159 9.16 -3.06 -4.06
CA PHE A 159 8.66 -4.07 -3.14
C PHE A 159 9.41 -5.40 -3.21
N MET A 160 10.08 -5.70 -4.33
CA MET A 160 10.84 -6.94 -4.50
C MET A 160 12.34 -6.78 -4.20
N SER A 161 12.85 -5.55 -4.06
CA SER A 161 14.28 -5.32 -3.83
C SER A 161 14.72 -5.81 -2.45
N THR A 162 15.84 -6.54 -2.44
CA THR A 162 16.51 -7.04 -1.23
C THR A 162 17.95 -6.55 -1.09
N ASP A 163 18.38 -5.71 -2.04
CA ASP A 163 19.61 -4.91 -2.01
C ASP A 163 19.22 -3.43 -1.84
N LEU A 164 19.90 -2.72 -0.94
CA LEU A 164 19.57 -1.36 -0.53
C LEU A 164 19.79 -0.33 -1.65
N VAL A 165 20.80 -0.51 -2.51
CA VAL A 165 20.99 0.35 -3.68
C VAL A 165 19.94 0.06 -4.74
N LEU A 166 19.64 -1.22 -4.98
CA LEU A 166 18.58 -1.58 -5.93
C LEU A 166 17.21 -1.03 -5.50
N PHE A 167 16.91 -1.08 -4.19
CA PHE A 167 15.72 -0.45 -3.62
C PHE A 167 15.67 1.04 -3.95
N TYR A 168 16.78 1.77 -3.76
CA TYR A 168 16.89 3.19 -4.10
C TYR A 168 16.66 3.46 -5.59
N VAL A 169 17.26 2.65 -6.47
CA VAL A 169 17.12 2.78 -7.93
C VAL A 169 15.66 2.62 -8.34
N PHE A 170 14.97 1.60 -7.86
CA PHE A 170 13.55 1.43 -8.16
C PHE A 170 12.66 2.49 -7.51
N TRP A 171 13.07 3.02 -6.36
CA TRP A 171 12.37 4.13 -5.70
C TRP A 171 12.38 5.39 -6.55
N GLU A 172 13.52 5.73 -7.16
CA GLU A 172 13.59 6.82 -8.14
C GLU A 172 12.86 6.45 -9.44
N ALA A 173 12.99 5.21 -9.90
CA ALA A 173 12.33 4.74 -11.12
C ALA A 173 10.79 4.81 -11.04
N MET A 174 10.18 4.65 -9.86
CA MET A 174 8.73 4.86 -9.69
C MET A 174 8.34 6.35 -9.67
N LEU A 175 9.24 7.24 -9.23
CA LEU A 175 8.96 8.68 -9.07
C LEU A 175 8.94 9.41 -10.42
N ILE A 176 9.86 9.07 -11.31
CA ILE A 176 9.99 9.69 -12.65
C ILE A 176 8.66 9.65 -13.43
N PRO A 177 8.03 8.49 -13.68
CA PRO A 177 6.77 8.45 -14.40
C PRO A 177 5.62 9.11 -13.64
N ALA A 178 5.59 9.05 -12.30
CA ALA A 178 4.59 9.73 -11.49
C ALA A 178 4.67 11.26 -11.66
N TYR A 179 5.87 11.83 -11.71
CA TYR A 179 6.07 13.24 -12.02
C TYR A 179 5.49 13.61 -13.38
N PHE A 180 5.86 12.86 -14.44
CA PHE A 180 5.36 13.14 -15.78
C PHE A 180 3.85 12.98 -15.90
N LEU A 181 3.26 12.00 -15.20
CA LEU A 181 1.80 11.85 -15.14
C LEU A 181 1.14 13.10 -14.54
N LEU A 182 1.64 13.59 -13.40
CA LEU A 182 1.06 14.76 -12.74
C LEU A 182 1.31 16.05 -13.54
N TRP A 183 2.50 16.21 -14.10
CA TRP A 183 2.87 17.40 -14.87
C TRP A 183 2.13 17.49 -16.21
N LEU A 184 2.04 16.39 -16.95
CA LEU A 184 1.48 16.39 -18.31
C LEU A 184 -0.03 16.20 -18.34
N TYR A 185 -0.60 15.55 -17.33
CA TYR A 185 -2.02 15.17 -17.30
C TYR A 185 -2.78 15.72 -16.08
N GLY A 186 -2.12 16.44 -15.18
CA GLY A 186 -2.77 17.03 -14.01
C GLY A 186 -3.95 17.93 -14.35
N GLU A 187 -4.94 17.95 -13.46
CA GLU A 187 -6.21 18.65 -13.58
C GLU A 187 -6.33 19.78 -12.53
N GLY A 188 -7.28 20.69 -12.73
CA GLY A 188 -7.58 21.77 -11.79
C GLY A 188 -6.80 23.07 -12.06
N ALA A 189 -6.81 23.98 -11.08
CA ALA A 189 -6.35 25.36 -11.29
C ALA A 189 -4.82 25.51 -11.39
N ARG A 190 -4.04 24.67 -10.70
CA ARG A 190 -2.56 24.79 -10.61
C ARG A 190 -1.84 23.42 -10.63
N PRO A 191 -2.10 22.53 -11.62
CA PRO A 191 -1.51 21.19 -11.65
C PRO A 191 0.02 21.20 -11.73
N GLY A 192 0.62 22.15 -12.47
CA GLY A 192 2.08 22.29 -12.55
C GLY A 192 2.74 22.63 -11.20
N TRP A 193 2.10 23.46 -10.38
CA TRP A 193 2.62 23.78 -9.04
C TRP A 193 2.49 22.57 -8.09
N ALA A 194 1.38 21.83 -8.17
CA ALA A 194 1.20 20.59 -7.41
C ALA A 194 2.26 19.54 -7.81
N ALA A 195 2.55 19.40 -9.11
CA ALA A 195 3.61 18.54 -9.62
C ALA A 195 4.99 18.95 -9.12
N LEU A 196 5.32 20.24 -9.17
CA LEU A 196 6.60 20.76 -8.67
C LEU A 196 6.74 20.52 -7.16
N LYS A 197 5.70 20.82 -6.37
CA LYS A 197 5.70 20.60 -4.92
C LYS A 197 5.87 19.12 -4.58
N PHE A 198 5.16 18.24 -5.28
CA PHE A 198 5.32 16.79 -5.14
C PHE A 198 6.78 16.36 -5.37
N VAL A 199 7.35 16.74 -6.52
CA VAL A 199 8.73 16.37 -6.87
C VAL A 199 9.72 16.88 -5.84
N LEU A 200 9.66 18.16 -5.46
CA LEU A 200 10.61 18.74 -4.52
C LEU A 200 10.56 18.05 -3.15
N TYR A 201 9.36 17.78 -2.62
CA TYR A 201 9.20 17.05 -1.37
C TYR A 201 9.77 15.63 -1.48
N THR A 202 9.37 14.88 -2.51
CA THR A 202 9.80 13.49 -2.63
C THR A 202 11.28 13.36 -2.96
N LEU A 203 11.84 14.26 -3.78
CA LEU A 203 13.25 14.26 -4.12
C LEU A 203 14.11 14.63 -2.91
N ALA A 204 13.69 15.60 -2.10
CA ALA A 204 14.38 15.89 -0.85
C ALA A 204 14.42 14.67 0.07
N GLY A 205 13.28 13.97 0.23
CA GLY A 205 13.23 12.70 0.96
C GLY A 205 14.13 11.62 0.35
N SER A 206 14.12 11.47 -0.97
CA SER A 206 14.98 10.51 -1.67
C SER A 206 16.47 10.83 -1.49
N LEU A 207 16.89 12.08 -1.61
CA LEU A 207 18.30 12.44 -1.40
C LEU A 207 18.75 12.16 0.04
N LEU A 208 17.89 12.38 1.04
CA LEU A 208 18.16 11.97 2.43
C LEU A 208 18.30 10.45 2.56
N MET A 209 17.44 9.69 1.87
CA MET A 209 17.56 8.24 1.80
C MET A 209 18.88 7.82 1.14
N LEU A 210 19.33 8.50 0.06
CA LEU A 210 20.62 8.22 -0.58
C LEU A 210 21.79 8.43 0.40
N VAL A 211 21.74 9.50 1.19
CA VAL A 211 22.71 9.73 2.28
C VAL A 211 22.69 8.56 3.27
N GLY A 212 21.51 8.04 3.63
CA GLY A 212 21.37 6.85 4.45
C GLY A 212 21.96 5.58 3.80
N VAL A 213 21.72 5.36 2.51
CA VAL A 213 22.25 4.22 1.74
C VAL A 213 23.78 4.24 1.74
N ILE A 214 24.37 5.39 1.41
CA ILE A 214 25.84 5.56 1.39
C ILE A 214 26.40 5.47 2.82
N GLY A 215 25.73 6.09 3.79
CA GLY A 215 26.14 6.09 5.19
C GLY A 215 26.16 4.68 5.79
N GLU A 216 25.17 3.84 5.49
CA GLU A 216 25.13 2.44 5.92
C GLU A 216 26.31 1.63 5.36
N TYR A 217 26.64 1.85 4.08
CA TYR A 217 27.80 1.21 3.45
C TYR A 217 29.12 1.58 4.15
N VAL A 218 29.31 2.86 4.46
CA VAL A 218 30.49 3.34 5.18
C VAL A 218 30.51 2.82 6.62
N ALA A 219 29.38 2.89 7.32
CA ALA A 219 29.25 2.50 8.73
C ALA A 219 29.47 1.01 8.97
N THR A 220 29.17 0.17 7.97
CA THR A 220 29.42 -1.28 8.00
C THR A 220 30.78 -1.68 7.43
N GLY A 221 31.63 -0.72 7.05
CA GLY A 221 32.99 -0.98 6.56
C GLY A 221 33.07 -1.42 5.10
N HIS A 222 32.19 -0.89 4.25
CA HIS A 222 32.15 -1.11 2.80
C HIS A 222 31.92 -2.59 2.41
N GLN A 223 31.08 -3.30 3.17
CA GLN A 223 30.92 -4.75 3.02
C GLN A 223 29.85 -5.14 2.01
N THR A 224 28.64 -4.58 2.12
CA THR A 224 27.47 -5.08 1.39
C THR A 224 26.31 -4.09 1.36
N PHE A 225 25.37 -4.29 0.43
CA PHE A 225 24.05 -3.66 0.42
C PHE A 225 22.90 -4.68 0.61
N ASP A 226 23.23 -5.94 0.87
CA ASP A 226 22.24 -7.00 1.12
C ASP A 226 21.52 -6.74 2.46
N LEU A 227 20.21 -6.49 2.42
CA LEU A 227 19.43 -6.13 3.61
C LEU A 227 19.49 -7.19 4.71
N ALA A 228 19.57 -8.48 4.35
CA ALA A 228 19.62 -9.57 5.32
C ALA A 228 20.99 -9.68 5.99
N GLN A 229 22.06 -9.23 5.33
CA GLN A 229 23.39 -9.13 5.91
C GLN A 229 23.55 -7.86 6.75
N LEU A 230 23.08 -6.72 6.24
CA LEU A 230 23.10 -5.44 6.97
C LEU A 230 22.36 -5.52 8.31
N ALA A 231 21.21 -6.20 8.36
CA ALA A 231 20.48 -6.42 9.61
C ALA A 231 21.27 -7.22 10.68
N LYS A 232 22.37 -7.88 10.30
CA LYS A 232 23.30 -8.58 11.22
C LYS A 232 24.50 -7.72 11.59
N LEU A 233 24.88 -6.76 10.75
CA LEU A 233 26.01 -5.86 10.88
C LEU A 233 25.57 -4.55 11.53
N ALA A 234 25.10 -4.61 12.79
CA ALA A 234 24.62 -3.42 13.48
C ALA A 234 25.76 -2.39 13.66
N PRO A 235 25.64 -1.16 13.09
CA PRO A 235 26.62 -0.11 13.31
C PRO A 235 26.70 0.33 14.78
N SER A 236 27.65 1.20 15.11
CA SER A 236 27.70 1.81 16.46
C SER A 236 26.38 2.54 16.79
N PRO A 237 26.02 2.71 18.08
CA PRO A 237 24.77 3.38 18.45
C PRO A 237 24.60 4.79 17.84
N ALA A 238 25.70 5.54 17.69
CA ALA A 238 25.68 6.86 17.06
C ALA A 238 25.33 6.77 15.56
N TRP A 239 25.89 5.80 14.84
CA TRP A 239 25.54 5.52 13.45
C TRP A 239 24.10 5.06 13.32
N GLN A 240 23.63 4.12 14.16
CA GLN A 240 22.23 3.68 14.15
C GLN A 240 21.26 4.83 14.35
N PHE A 241 21.54 5.75 15.29
CA PHE A 241 20.72 6.94 15.50
C PHE A 241 20.67 7.84 14.26
N GLY A 242 21.84 8.19 13.71
CA GLY A 242 21.93 9.08 12.55
C GLY A 242 21.30 8.49 11.29
N LEU A 243 21.54 7.21 11.03
CA LEU A 243 21.00 6.48 9.90
C LEU A 243 19.49 6.28 10.03
N PHE A 244 19.02 5.89 11.22
CA PHE A 244 17.58 5.84 11.47
C PHE A 244 16.93 7.19 11.23
N PHE A 245 17.52 8.29 11.70
CA PHE A 245 16.96 9.63 11.50
C PHE A 245 16.78 9.96 10.01
N VAL A 246 17.82 9.79 9.18
CA VAL A 246 17.73 10.15 7.76
C VAL A 246 16.75 9.26 6.99
N PHE A 247 16.74 7.94 7.26
CA PHE A 247 15.76 7.02 6.66
C PHE A 247 14.34 7.32 7.15
N ALA A 248 14.16 7.53 8.46
CA ALA A 248 12.86 7.82 9.04
C ALA A 248 12.28 9.13 8.51
N LEU A 249 13.10 10.17 8.34
CA LEU A 249 12.66 11.43 7.75
C LEU A 249 12.27 11.25 6.27
N ALA A 250 13.09 10.54 5.48
CA ALA A 250 12.77 10.22 4.09
C ALA A 250 11.43 9.47 3.95
N PHE A 251 11.22 8.44 4.78
CA PHE A 251 10.00 7.64 4.78
C PHE A 251 8.80 8.39 5.38
N ALA A 252 9.01 9.28 6.36
CA ALA A 252 7.96 10.13 6.91
C ALA A 252 7.42 11.13 5.87
N ILE A 253 8.30 11.72 5.05
CA ILE A 253 7.92 12.58 3.93
C ILE A 253 7.08 11.79 2.92
N LYS A 254 7.49 10.56 2.57
CA LYS A 254 6.78 9.72 1.59
C LYS A 254 5.47 9.13 2.12
N THR A 255 5.37 8.82 3.42
CA THR A 255 4.17 8.28 4.11
C THR A 255 3.20 9.37 4.56
N PRO A 256 3.29 10.55 3.97
CA PRO A 256 3.01 11.87 4.54
C PRO A 256 2.58 11.89 6.03
N LEU A 257 3.54 11.72 6.93
CA LEU A 257 3.31 11.97 8.36
C LEU A 257 3.21 13.47 8.64
N PHE A 258 2.53 13.84 9.72
CA PHE A 258 2.59 15.20 10.23
C PHE A 258 4.04 15.52 10.67
N PRO A 259 4.61 16.71 10.35
CA PRO A 259 4.06 17.82 9.54
C PRO A 259 4.45 17.78 8.04
N PHE A 260 5.01 16.68 7.55
CA PHE A 260 5.57 16.52 6.20
C PHE A 260 4.53 16.17 5.11
N HIS A 261 3.24 16.25 5.43
CA HIS A 261 2.15 15.78 4.57
C HIS A 261 1.67 16.78 3.51
N SER A 262 2.14 18.03 3.54
CA SER A 262 1.50 19.13 2.81
C SER A 262 1.49 18.97 1.29
N TRP A 263 2.37 18.12 0.72
CA TRP A 263 2.41 17.83 -0.71
C TRP A 263 1.26 16.92 -1.18
N LEU A 264 0.76 16.02 -0.31
CA LEU A 264 -0.19 14.98 -0.71
C LEU A 264 -1.53 15.57 -1.15
N PRO A 265 -2.20 16.45 -0.38
CA PRO A 265 -3.51 16.96 -0.77
C PRO A 265 -3.47 17.69 -2.12
N ASP A 266 -2.43 18.50 -2.36
CA ASP A 266 -2.27 19.23 -3.62
C ASP A 266 -2.01 18.27 -4.79
N ALA A 267 -1.09 17.33 -4.61
CA ALA A 267 -0.77 16.32 -5.63
C ALA A 267 -1.97 15.45 -5.96
N TYR A 268 -2.74 15.04 -4.95
CA TYR A 268 -3.92 14.20 -5.16
C TYR A 268 -5.05 14.98 -5.81
N ASN A 269 -5.31 16.21 -5.38
CA ASN A 269 -6.31 17.06 -5.99
C ASN A 269 -6.05 17.28 -7.49
N ALA A 270 -4.78 17.46 -7.86
CA ALA A 270 -4.36 17.66 -9.24
C ALA A 270 -4.28 16.35 -10.05
N ALA A 271 -4.01 15.20 -9.44
CA ALA A 271 -3.82 13.95 -10.19
C ALA A 271 -5.13 13.46 -10.86
N PRO A 272 -5.11 13.03 -12.13
CA PRO A 272 -6.27 12.37 -12.75
C PRO A 272 -6.73 11.14 -11.96
N ILE A 273 -8.03 10.86 -11.97
CA ILE A 273 -8.61 9.75 -11.20
C ILE A 273 -7.93 8.40 -11.49
N PRO A 274 -7.67 8.00 -12.75
CA PRO A 274 -6.95 6.75 -13.02
C PRO A 274 -5.55 6.70 -12.39
N MET A 275 -4.80 7.81 -12.42
CA MET A 275 -3.49 7.90 -11.78
C MET A 275 -3.61 7.75 -10.26
N LEU A 276 -4.61 8.38 -9.65
CA LEU A 276 -4.85 8.34 -8.21
C LEU A 276 -5.08 6.93 -7.66
N ILE A 277 -5.70 6.04 -8.43
CA ILE A 277 -5.93 4.65 -8.02
C ILE A 277 -4.60 4.00 -7.63
N THR A 278 -3.55 4.14 -8.45
CA THR A 278 -2.22 3.60 -8.13
C THR A 278 -1.40 4.52 -7.22
N PHE A 279 -1.52 5.84 -7.39
CA PHE A 279 -0.72 6.81 -6.65
C PHE A 279 -1.11 6.83 -5.16
N ALA A 280 -2.41 6.90 -4.86
CA ALA A 280 -2.93 6.80 -3.50
C ALA A 280 -3.04 5.35 -3.03
N GLY A 281 -3.41 4.44 -3.93
CA GLY A 281 -3.65 3.04 -3.59
C GLY A 281 -2.38 2.29 -3.20
N VAL A 282 -1.24 2.54 -3.86
CA VAL A 282 0.00 1.77 -3.63
C VAL A 282 1.22 2.65 -3.42
N MET A 283 1.44 3.69 -4.24
CA MET A 283 2.70 4.45 -4.17
C MET A 283 2.91 5.15 -2.81
N GLY A 284 1.83 5.62 -2.17
CA GLY A 284 1.89 6.14 -0.79
C GLY A 284 2.34 5.09 0.24
N LYS A 285 2.18 3.79 -0.03
CA LYS A 285 2.57 2.69 0.86
C LYS A 285 4.08 2.38 0.77
N ALA A 286 4.78 2.86 -0.25
CA ALA A 286 6.23 2.67 -0.37
C ALA A 286 7.01 3.25 0.81
N GLY A 287 6.56 4.38 1.38
CA GLY A 287 7.16 4.96 2.59
C GLY A 287 7.00 4.07 3.83
N ALA A 288 5.77 3.61 4.09
CA ALA A 288 5.49 2.66 5.18
C ALA A 288 6.24 1.33 5.01
N TYR A 289 6.35 0.85 3.76
CA TYR A 289 7.17 -0.31 3.42
C TYR A 289 8.66 -0.07 3.74
N GLY A 290 9.19 1.12 3.42
CA GLY A 290 10.55 1.52 3.81
C GLY A 290 10.79 1.47 5.32
N PHE A 291 9.83 1.91 6.13
CA PHE A 291 9.92 1.77 7.59
C PHE A 291 10.01 0.29 8.02
N LEU A 292 9.12 -0.56 7.52
CA LEU A 292 9.08 -1.99 7.86
C LEU A 292 10.29 -2.77 7.36
N ARG A 293 10.79 -2.44 6.18
CA ARG A 293 11.83 -3.21 5.48
C ARG A 293 13.24 -2.72 5.81
N ILE A 294 13.40 -1.43 6.07
CA ILE A 294 14.70 -0.78 6.23
C ILE A 294 14.85 -0.20 7.64
N ALA A 295 14.04 0.80 8.01
CA ALA A 295 14.31 1.55 9.24
C ALA A 295 14.22 0.69 10.51
N VAL A 296 13.16 -0.12 10.66
CA VAL A 296 12.95 -0.95 11.85
C VAL A 296 13.96 -2.11 11.95
N PRO A 297 14.22 -2.91 10.90
CA PRO A 297 15.11 -4.05 11.02
C PRO A 297 16.60 -3.70 11.08
N LEU A 298 17.06 -2.67 10.35
CA LEU A 298 18.48 -2.31 10.34
C LEU A 298 18.88 -1.51 11.59
N PHE A 299 17.97 -0.75 12.19
CA PHE A 299 18.27 0.12 13.33
C PHE A 299 17.31 -0.12 14.50
N PRO A 300 17.38 -1.28 15.18
CA PRO A 300 16.45 -1.64 16.25
C PRO A 300 16.65 -0.84 17.55
N GLN A 301 17.81 -0.18 17.71
CA GLN A 301 18.09 0.71 18.83
C GLN A 301 18.39 2.15 18.40
N PRO A 302 17.43 2.87 17.80
CA PRO A 302 17.63 4.24 17.34
C PRO A 302 17.43 5.20 18.52
N VAL A 303 18.20 5.04 19.60
CA VAL A 303 18.05 5.86 20.81
C VAL A 303 19.39 6.48 21.15
N ASN A 304 19.40 7.80 21.32
CA ASN A 304 20.52 8.54 21.86
C ASN A 304 19.95 9.66 22.75
N TRP A 305 20.20 10.93 22.44
CA TRP A 305 19.57 12.07 23.13
C TRP A 305 18.07 12.23 22.83
N TRP A 306 17.52 11.49 21.85
CA TRP A 306 16.12 11.51 21.41
C TRP A 306 15.62 10.08 21.17
N ASP A 307 14.44 9.71 21.69
CA ASP A 307 13.88 8.36 21.54
C ASP A 307 12.87 8.29 20.39
N TRP A 308 13.36 7.85 19.23
CA TRP A 308 12.54 7.68 18.02
C TRP A 308 11.39 6.68 18.18
N ARG A 309 11.46 5.79 19.17
CA ARG A 309 10.40 4.80 19.47
C ARG A 309 9.13 5.45 20.02
N TRP A 310 9.20 6.69 20.47
CA TRP A 310 8.03 7.49 20.90
C TRP A 310 7.63 8.53 19.86
N VAL A 311 8.62 9.07 19.16
CA VAL A 311 8.42 10.21 18.26
C VAL A 311 7.58 9.83 17.07
N LEU A 312 7.89 8.71 16.42
CA LEU A 312 7.09 8.27 15.26
C LEU A 312 5.65 7.91 15.64
N PRO A 313 5.37 7.19 16.75
CA PRO A 313 4.01 7.05 17.26
C PRO A 313 3.28 8.38 17.53
N VAL A 314 3.96 9.37 18.11
CA VAL A 314 3.37 10.71 18.36
C VAL A 314 3.03 11.40 17.04
N LEU A 315 3.95 11.41 16.07
CA LEU A 315 3.71 11.99 14.75
C LEU A 315 2.61 11.23 13.98
N ALA A 316 2.51 9.92 14.17
CA ALA A 316 1.46 9.07 13.61
C ALA A 316 0.08 9.43 14.19
N VAL A 317 -0.05 9.58 15.51
CA VAL A 317 -1.28 10.05 16.16
C VAL A 317 -1.63 11.48 15.74
N ALA A 318 -0.64 12.36 15.63
CA ALA A 318 -0.86 13.70 15.11
C ALA A 318 -1.40 13.65 13.67
N ALA A 319 -0.86 12.79 12.80
CA ALA A 319 -1.37 12.58 11.45
C ALA A 319 -2.80 12.02 11.41
N ILE A 320 -3.11 11.06 12.29
CA ILE A 320 -4.46 10.49 12.47
C ILE A 320 -5.47 11.61 12.74
N ILE A 321 -5.22 12.41 13.79
CA ILE A 321 -6.15 13.45 14.24
C ILE A 321 -6.21 14.60 13.24
N TRP A 322 -5.04 15.13 12.83
CA TRP A 322 -4.95 16.26 11.91
C TRP A 322 -5.61 15.94 10.56
N GLY A 323 -5.31 14.78 9.97
CA GLY A 323 -5.92 14.34 8.72
C GLY A 323 -7.43 14.25 8.82
N ALA A 324 -7.96 13.69 9.91
CA ALA A 324 -9.40 13.57 10.13
C ALA A 324 -10.10 14.93 10.32
N LEU A 325 -9.50 15.84 11.10
CA LEU A 325 -10.03 17.19 11.28
C LEU A 325 -10.03 17.98 9.96
N MET A 326 -8.95 17.88 9.18
CA MET A 326 -8.86 18.54 7.88
C MET A 326 -9.83 17.97 6.86
N ALA A 327 -10.08 16.65 6.85
CA ALA A 327 -11.09 16.05 6.00
C ALA A 327 -12.50 16.58 6.32
N LEU A 328 -12.81 16.76 7.62
CA LEU A 328 -14.13 17.18 8.09
C LEU A 328 -14.53 18.59 7.63
N VAL A 329 -13.55 19.49 7.43
CA VAL A 329 -13.78 20.87 6.98
C VAL A 329 -13.78 21.03 5.46
N GLN A 330 -13.43 20.00 4.68
CA GLN A 330 -13.43 20.11 3.22
C GLN A 330 -14.86 20.13 2.66
N SER A 331 -15.12 21.02 1.70
CA SER A 331 -16.29 20.96 0.81
C SER A 331 -16.01 20.15 -0.46
N ASP A 332 -14.77 20.19 -0.94
CA ASP A 332 -14.32 19.44 -2.10
C ASP A 332 -14.21 17.93 -1.79
N MET A 333 -15.00 17.11 -2.50
CA MET A 333 -15.05 15.66 -2.27
C MET A 333 -13.69 14.97 -2.44
N LYS A 334 -12.88 15.42 -3.42
CA LYS A 334 -11.57 14.81 -3.73
C LYS A 334 -10.54 15.20 -2.68
N MET A 335 -10.57 16.45 -2.20
CA MET A 335 -9.75 16.89 -1.07
C MET A 335 -10.09 16.17 0.23
N LEU A 336 -11.39 15.98 0.53
CA LEU A 336 -11.83 15.25 1.72
C LEU A 336 -11.23 13.85 1.74
N VAL A 337 -11.34 13.12 0.63
CA VAL A 337 -10.77 11.76 0.48
C VAL A 337 -9.22 11.78 0.53
N SER A 338 -8.59 12.88 0.10
CA SER A 338 -7.13 13.05 0.20
C SER A 338 -6.67 13.22 1.66
N TYR A 339 -7.38 14.03 2.46
CA TYR A 339 -7.07 14.22 3.87
C TYR A 339 -7.40 12.99 4.73
N SER A 340 -8.46 12.24 4.40
CA SER A 340 -8.71 10.96 5.08
C SER A 340 -7.54 9.99 4.89
N SER A 341 -6.90 9.99 3.71
CA SER A 341 -5.70 9.17 3.47
C SER A 341 -4.54 9.50 4.40
N ILE A 342 -4.34 10.77 4.78
CA ILE A 342 -3.31 11.15 5.77
C ILE A 342 -3.63 10.52 7.12
N SER A 343 -4.90 10.51 7.52
CA SER A 343 -5.35 9.88 8.76
C SER A 343 -5.06 8.37 8.78
N HIS A 344 -5.42 7.66 7.71
CA HIS A 344 -5.15 6.21 7.59
C HIS A 344 -3.67 5.86 7.46
N MET A 345 -2.83 6.72 6.86
CA MET A 345 -1.37 6.54 6.89
C MET A 345 -0.81 6.64 8.31
N GLY A 346 -1.38 7.53 9.13
CA GLY A 346 -1.03 7.62 10.55
C GLY A 346 -1.32 6.31 11.31
N PHE A 347 -2.46 5.65 11.05
CA PHE A 347 -2.71 4.31 11.62
C PHE A 347 -1.64 3.29 11.21
N ILE A 348 -1.28 3.24 9.93
CA ILE A 348 -0.23 2.33 9.44
C ILE A 348 1.09 2.56 10.20
N VAL A 349 1.55 3.80 10.31
CA VAL A 349 2.81 4.10 11.03
C VAL A 349 2.69 3.78 12.52
N LEU A 350 1.56 4.10 13.16
CA LEU A 350 1.34 3.75 14.57
C LEU A 350 1.45 2.23 14.80
N GLY A 351 0.93 1.42 13.88
CA GLY A 351 1.01 -0.04 13.96
C GLY A 351 2.42 -0.58 13.72
N ILE A 352 3.16 0.00 12.78
CA ILE A 352 4.58 -0.34 12.54
C ILE A 352 5.40 -0.12 13.82
N PHE A 353 5.20 1.05 14.45
CA PHE A 353 5.93 1.48 15.65
C PHE A 353 5.27 1.07 16.98
N ALA A 354 4.27 0.17 16.92
CA ALA A 354 3.82 -0.56 18.11
C ALA A 354 4.88 -1.57 18.60
N PHE A 355 5.83 -1.93 17.73
CA PHE A 355 6.92 -2.88 18.00
C PHE A 355 6.44 -4.24 18.55
N ASN A 356 5.31 -4.71 18.03
CA ASN A 356 4.80 -6.05 18.31
C ASN A 356 4.14 -6.62 17.06
N VAL A 357 3.99 -7.95 17.02
CA VAL A 357 3.43 -8.68 15.87
C VAL A 357 2.02 -8.19 15.54
N GLN A 358 1.19 -7.94 16.56
CA GLN A 358 -0.19 -7.50 16.40
C GLN A 358 -0.27 -6.17 15.64
N GLY A 359 0.51 -5.17 16.07
CA GLY A 359 0.52 -3.84 15.44
C GLY A 359 1.07 -3.87 14.02
N GLN A 360 2.15 -4.63 13.76
CA GLN A 360 2.75 -4.71 12.43
C GLN A 360 1.87 -5.47 11.43
N GLN A 361 1.19 -6.54 11.87
CA GLN A 361 0.18 -7.21 11.04
C GLN A 361 -0.99 -6.27 10.76
N GLY A 362 -1.46 -5.51 11.76
CA GLY A 362 -2.48 -4.49 11.59
C GLY A 362 -2.09 -3.41 10.58
N ALA A 363 -0.86 -2.90 10.65
CA ALA A 363 -0.34 -1.91 9.72
C ALA A 363 -0.29 -2.42 8.28
N LEU A 364 0.21 -3.64 8.06
CA LEU A 364 0.27 -4.22 6.72
C LEU A 364 -1.12 -4.52 6.15
N LEU A 365 -2.02 -5.05 6.99
CA LEU A 365 -3.42 -5.25 6.62
C LEU A 365 -4.06 -3.91 6.23
N GLN A 366 -3.80 -2.86 7.00
CA GLN A 366 -4.27 -1.51 6.72
C GLN A 366 -3.67 -0.91 5.44
N MET A 367 -2.41 -1.20 5.11
CA MET A 367 -1.80 -0.79 3.83
C MET A 367 -2.59 -1.35 2.64
N VAL A 368 -2.98 -2.64 2.70
CA VAL A 368 -3.78 -3.29 1.65
C VAL A 368 -5.20 -2.74 1.62
N ASN A 369 -5.86 -2.70 2.78
CA ASN A 369 -7.26 -2.29 2.89
C ASN A 369 -7.49 -0.85 2.46
N HIS A 370 -6.65 0.07 2.95
CA HIS A 370 -6.68 1.46 2.52
C HIS A 370 -6.41 1.59 1.03
N GLY A 371 -5.52 0.76 0.46
CA GLY A 371 -5.27 0.74 -0.98
C GLY A 371 -6.51 0.44 -1.83
N ILE A 372 -7.33 -0.52 -1.38
CA ILE A 372 -8.59 -0.91 -2.04
C ILE A 372 -9.66 0.17 -1.87
N ILE A 373 -9.84 0.67 -0.64
CA ILE A 373 -10.86 1.67 -0.30
C ILE A 373 -10.61 2.99 -1.01
N ILE A 374 -9.37 3.51 -0.95
CA ILE A 374 -9.05 4.81 -1.52
C ILE A 374 -9.21 4.83 -3.04
N ALA A 375 -8.89 3.72 -3.71
CA ALA A 375 -9.11 3.55 -5.15
C ALA A 375 -10.61 3.60 -5.49
N ALA A 376 -11.45 2.89 -4.72
CA ALA A 376 -12.91 2.91 -4.92
C ALA A 376 -13.51 4.31 -4.66
N LEU A 377 -13.07 5.00 -3.59
CA LEU A 377 -13.52 6.35 -3.27
C LEU A 377 -13.16 7.35 -4.38
N PHE A 378 -11.94 7.31 -4.91
CA PHE A 378 -11.56 8.21 -6.00
C PHE A 378 -12.31 7.90 -7.30
N LEU A 379 -12.58 6.64 -7.62
CA LEU A 379 -13.45 6.27 -8.74
C LEU A 379 -14.86 6.84 -8.58
N ILE A 380 -15.47 6.66 -7.40
CA ILE A 380 -16.82 7.18 -7.11
C ILE A 380 -16.85 8.70 -7.19
N VAL A 381 -15.92 9.40 -6.52
CA VAL A 381 -15.84 10.88 -6.57
C VAL A 381 -15.61 11.36 -8.01
N GLY A 382 -14.74 10.68 -8.75
CA GLY A 382 -14.47 10.98 -10.14
C GLY A 382 -15.71 10.87 -11.03
N TRP A 383 -16.44 9.77 -10.91
CA TRP A 383 -17.63 9.54 -11.72
C TRP A 383 -18.83 10.36 -11.28
N ILE A 384 -19.01 10.64 -9.98
CA ILE A 384 -20.01 11.62 -9.53
C ILE A 384 -19.72 12.97 -10.20
N THR A 385 -18.46 13.44 -10.13
CA THR A 385 -18.04 14.71 -10.75
C THR A 385 -18.24 14.69 -12.27
N GLU A 386 -17.95 13.58 -12.95
CA GLU A 386 -18.17 13.42 -14.40
C GLU A 386 -19.67 13.53 -14.77
N LYS A 387 -20.56 12.94 -13.95
CA LYS A 387 -22.00 12.91 -14.23
C LYS A 387 -22.72 14.20 -13.86
N THR A 388 -22.31 14.86 -12.78
CA THR A 388 -22.96 16.09 -12.27
C THR A 388 -22.28 17.36 -12.74
N GLY A 389 -20.99 17.29 -13.12
CA GLY A 389 -20.16 18.46 -13.42
C GLY A 389 -19.66 19.21 -12.17
N VAL A 390 -19.98 18.73 -10.96
CA VAL A 390 -19.60 19.40 -9.71
C VAL A 390 -18.82 18.49 -8.78
N ARG A 391 -17.79 19.05 -8.16
CA ARG A 391 -16.93 18.36 -7.18
C ARG A 391 -17.16 18.83 -5.75
N ASP A 392 -17.78 19.99 -5.56
CA ASP A 392 -18.15 20.51 -4.25
C ASP A 392 -19.39 19.76 -3.72
N ARG A 393 -19.26 19.13 -2.56
CA ARG A 393 -20.33 18.33 -1.94
C ARG A 393 -21.52 19.18 -1.47
N SER A 394 -21.35 20.48 -1.30
CA SER A 394 -22.44 21.41 -0.92
C SER A 394 -23.30 21.82 -2.11
N ALA A 395 -22.83 21.61 -3.33
CA ALA A 395 -23.52 21.98 -4.57
C ALA A 395 -24.45 20.88 -5.12
N VAL A 396 -24.54 19.73 -4.44
CA VAL A 396 -25.36 18.59 -4.87
C VAL A 396 -25.92 17.85 -3.66
N ALA A 397 -27.19 17.45 -3.73
CA ALA A 397 -27.85 16.60 -2.74
C ALA A 397 -28.89 15.69 -3.40
N GLY A 398 -29.36 14.67 -2.67
CA GLY A 398 -30.43 13.77 -3.13
C GLY A 398 -30.06 12.89 -4.33
N LEU A 399 -28.76 12.60 -4.56
CA LEU A 399 -28.34 11.75 -5.68
C LEU A 399 -28.92 10.33 -5.62
N ALA A 400 -29.31 9.80 -4.46
CA ALA A 400 -29.87 8.44 -4.37
C ALA A 400 -31.15 8.27 -5.19
N LEU A 401 -31.94 9.34 -5.39
CA LEU A 401 -33.15 9.30 -6.21
C LEU A 401 -32.86 9.38 -7.72
N ARG A 402 -31.70 9.92 -8.10
CA ARG A 402 -31.30 10.12 -9.51
C ARG A 402 -30.29 9.09 -10.01
N MET A 403 -29.49 8.55 -9.09
CA MET A 403 -28.42 7.58 -9.32
C MET A 403 -28.43 6.51 -8.19
N PRO A 404 -29.51 5.72 -8.04
CA PRO A 404 -29.66 4.74 -6.97
C PRO A 404 -28.55 3.67 -6.95
N VAL A 405 -28.04 3.24 -8.11
CA VAL A 405 -26.99 2.22 -8.16
C VAL A 405 -25.68 2.81 -7.65
N MET A 406 -25.29 4.00 -8.13
CA MET A 406 -24.13 4.73 -7.60
C MET A 406 -24.25 4.95 -6.09
N ALA A 407 -25.42 5.36 -5.59
CA ALA A 407 -25.63 5.56 -4.16
C ALA A 407 -25.46 4.25 -3.36
N GLY A 408 -25.95 3.12 -3.89
CA GLY A 408 -25.79 1.80 -3.27
C GLY A 408 -24.32 1.37 -3.17
N VAL A 409 -23.55 1.45 -4.26
CA VAL A 409 -22.11 1.11 -4.20
C VAL A 409 -21.32 2.14 -3.37
N PHE A 410 -21.69 3.41 -3.40
CA PHE A 410 -21.07 4.42 -2.55
C PHE A 410 -21.31 4.12 -1.07
N ALA A 411 -22.51 3.70 -0.69
CA ALA A 411 -22.80 3.32 0.70
C ALA A 411 -21.87 2.20 1.19
N ILE A 412 -21.68 1.15 0.39
CA ILE A 412 -20.78 0.03 0.73
C ILE A 412 -19.35 0.53 0.94
N VAL A 413 -18.84 1.34 0.02
CA VAL A 413 -17.48 1.89 0.11
C VAL A 413 -17.34 2.86 1.29
N THR A 414 -18.36 3.65 1.58
CA THR A 414 -18.43 4.51 2.77
C THR A 414 -18.37 3.69 4.05
N PHE A 415 -19.13 2.59 4.14
CA PHE A 415 -19.11 1.69 5.29
C PHE A 415 -17.76 1.00 5.48
N ALA A 416 -17.09 0.62 4.38
CA ALA A 416 -15.73 0.10 4.46
C ALA A 416 -14.76 1.16 4.98
N ALA A 417 -14.84 2.39 4.44
CA ALA A 417 -13.96 3.51 4.81
C ALA A 417 -14.10 3.99 6.26
N LEU A 418 -15.29 3.88 6.87
CA LEU A 418 -15.49 4.23 8.27
C LEU A 418 -15.19 3.09 9.26
N GLY A 419 -14.70 1.94 8.77
CA GLY A 419 -14.31 0.81 9.61
C GLY A 419 -15.49 -0.02 10.14
N LEU A 420 -16.53 -0.25 9.34
CA LEU A 420 -17.62 -1.14 9.73
C LEU A 420 -17.12 -2.61 9.86
N PRO A 421 -17.34 -3.29 11.00
CA PRO A 421 -17.03 -4.72 11.12
C PRO A 421 -17.68 -5.56 10.02
N GLY A 422 -16.94 -6.53 9.48
CA GLY A 422 -17.34 -7.32 8.31
C GLY A 422 -16.86 -6.75 6.97
N LEU A 423 -16.34 -5.51 6.96
CA LEU A 423 -15.60 -4.93 5.84
C LEU A 423 -14.12 -4.75 6.20
N ASN A 424 -13.28 -4.63 5.18
CA ASN A 424 -11.85 -4.81 5.31
C ASN A 424 -11.13 -3.82 6.25
N SER A 425 -11.45 -2.51 6.26
CA SER A 425 -10.69 -1.52 7.06
C SER A 425 -10.67 -1.79 8.56
N PHE A 426 -11.78 -2.28 9.12
CA PHE A 426 -11.95 -2.44 10.57
C PHE A 426 -10.83 -3.25 11.22
N VAL A 427 -10.48 -4.39 10.62
CA VAL A 427 -9.53 -5.33 11.22
C VAL A 427 -8.13 -4.72 11.28
N GLY A 428 -7.69 -4.02 10.23
CA GLY A 428 -6.38 -3.37 10.18
C GLY A 428 -6.22 -2.27 11.24
N GLU A 429 -7.22 -1.39 11.33
CA GLU A 429 -7.26 -0.31 12.32
C GLU A 429 -7.36 -0.83 13.76
N PHE A 430 -8.20 -1.84 14.00
CA PHE A 430 -8.35 -2.46 15.31
C PHE A 430 -7.07 -3.16 15.76
N MET A 431 -6.43 -3.96 14.90
CA MET A 431 -5.17 -4.63 15.21
C MET A 431 -4.04 -3.63 15.48
N THR A 432 -4.00 -2.54 14.71
CA THR A 432 -3.06 -1.42 14.91
C THR A 432 -3.21 -0.81 16.30
N LEU A 433 -4.45 -0.43 16.67
CA LEU A 433 -4.73 0.18 17.98
C LEU A 433 -4.48 -0.78 19.13
N LEU A 434 -4.83 -2.07 18.97
CA LEU A 434 -4.55 -3.09 19.97
C LEU A 434 -3.04 -3.31 20.16
N GLY A 435 -2.28 -3.32 19.07
CA GLY A 435 -0.81 -3.35 19.12
C GLY A 435 -0.26 -2.12 19.83
N ALA A 436 -0.74 -0.92 19.50
CA ALA A 436 -0.33 0.31 20.17
C ALA A 436 -0.69 0.31 21.66
N TRP A 437 -1.85 -0.21 22.05
CA TRP A 437 -2.31 -0.28 23.44
C TRP A 437 -1.34 -1.06 24.34
N GLN A 438 -0.76 -2.16 23.84
CA GLN A 438 0.19 -2.97 24.61
C GLN A 438 1.46 -2.21 25.02
N ARG A 439 1.84 -1.16 24.28
CA ARG A 439 3.07 -0.39 24.51
C ARG A 439 2.81 1.05 24.99
N ALA A 440 1.81 1.71 24.42
CA ALA A 440 1.53 3.12 24.58
C ALA A 440 0.00 3.37 24.68
N PRO A 441 -0.66 3.00 25.81
CA PRO A 441 -2.11 3.15 25.96
C PRO A 441 -2.64 4.55 25.67
N VAL A 442 -1.92 5.59 26.12
CA VAL A 442 -2.30 6.99 25.88
C VAL A 442 -2.37 7.32 24.39
N LEU A 443 -1.36 6.90 23.62
CA LEU A 443 -1.34 7.11 22.17
C LEU A 443 -2.42 6.29 21.45
N ALA A 444 -2.71 5.08 21.94
CA ALA A 444 -3.81 4.27 21.42
C ALA A 444 -5.17 4.93 21.65
N VAL A 445 -5.42 5.50 22.84
CA VAL A 445 -6.66 6.26 23.13
C VAL A 445 -6.77 7.48 22.20
N LEU A 446 -5.70 8.25 22.04
CA LEU A 446 -5.69 9.41 21.14
C LEU A 446 -5.88 9.00 19.68
N GLY A 447 -5.28 7.89 19.25
CA GLY A 447 -5.52 7.31 17.92
C GLY A 447 -6.97 6.86 17.72
N ALA A 448 -7.61 6.30 18.75
CA ALA A 448 -9.01 5.90 18.71
C ALA A 448 -9.96 7.10 18.53
N VAL A 449 -9.57 8.31 18.94
CA VAL A 449 -10.34 9.53 18.60
C VAL A 449 -10.42 9.72 17.10
N GLY A 450 -9.33 9.49 16.35
CA GLY A 450 -9.35 9.56 14.89
C GLY A 450 -10.23 8.48 14.25
N LEU A 451 -10.28 7.29 14.84
CA LEU A 451 -11.19 6.21 14.43
C LEU A 451 -12.65 6.66 14.55
N VAL A 452 -13.00 7.44 15.59
CA VAL A 452 -14.34 8.02 15.77
C VAL A 452 -14.61 9.16 14.76
N LEU A 453 -13.61 9.95 14.41
CA LEU A 453 -13.77 11.03 13.43
C LEU A 453 -14.00 10.51 12.00
N ALA A 454 -13.52 9.30 11.67
CA ALA A 454 -13.69 8.69 10.35
C ALA A 454 -15.17 8.52 9.93
N PRO A 455 -16.04 7.88 10.74
CA PRO A 455 -17.47 7.88 10.50
C PRO A 455 -18.07 9.28 10.33
N VAL A 456 -17.62 10.28 11.10
CA VAL A 456 -18.21 11.63 11.04
C VAL A 456 -18.00 12.26 9.67
N TYR A 457 -16.76 12.30 9.15
CA TYR A 457 -16.53 12.92 7.85
C TYR A 457 -17.06 12.05 6.68
N MET A 458 -16.98 10.71 6.79
CA MET A 458 -17.45 9.82 5.71
C MET A 458 -18.97 9.79 5.60
N LEU A 459 -19.69 9.75 6.72
CA LEU A 459 -21.15 9.80 6.70
C LEU A 459 -21.65 11.17 6.28
N ARG A 460 -21.01 12.26 6.70
CA ARG A 460 -21.35 13.62 6.22
C ARG A 460 -21.17 13.76 4.71
N LEU A 461 -20.09 13.18 4.16
CA LEU A 461 -19.89 13.14 2.71
C LEU A 461 -21.00 12.34 2.03
N PHE A 462 -21.24 11.11 2.48
CA PHE A 462 -22.23 10.23 1.86
C PHE A 462 -23.66 10.80 1.96
N GLN A 463 -24.11 11.15 3.16
CA GLN A 463 -25.45 11.68 3.41
C GLN A 463 -25.65 13.01 2.71
N GLY A 464 -24.68 13.93 2.76
CA GLY A 464 -24.79 15.24 2.13
C GLY A 464 -24.96 15.16 0.62
N VAL A 465 -24.29 14.21 -0.04
CA VAL A 465 -24.34 14.04 -1.50
C VAL A 465 -25.55 13.20 -1.93
N THR A 466 -25.90 12.15 -1.19
CA THR A 466 -26.87 11.14 -1.64
C THR A 466 -28.28 11.33 -1.10
N GLN A 467 -28.44 11.92 0.09
CA GLN A 467 -29.74 12.03 0.78
C GLN A 467 -30.33 13.44 0.68
N GLY A 468 -31.56 13.60 1.15
CA GLY A 468 -32.30 14.87 1.12
C GLY A 468 -33.06 15.12 -0.18
N ALA A 469 -33.72 16.28 -0.27
CA ALA A 469 -34.41 16.70 -1.48
C ALA A 469 -33.37 16.95 -2.60
N PRO A 470 -33.57 16.42 -3.82
CA PRO A 470 -32.62 16.61 -4.91
C PRO A 470 -32.37 18.09 -5.21
N SER A 471 -31.10 18.50 -5.11
CA SER A 471 -30.65 19.86 -5.39
C SER A 471 -29.37 19.86 -6.22
N GLY A 472 -29.10 20.96 -6.91
CA GLY A 472 -27.96 21.07 -7.83
C GLY A 472 -28.19 20.38 -9.19
N PRO A 473 -27.11 20.22 -9.98
CA PRO A 473 -27.18 19.70 -11.34
C PRO A 473 -27.84 18.32 -11.43
N VAL A 474 -28.62 18.10 -12.49
CA VAL A 474 -29.15 16.78 -12.81
C VAL A 474 -28.01 15.94 -13.40
N PRO A 475 -27.70 14.75 -12.84
CA PRO A 475 -26.70 13.87 -13.41
C PRO A 475 -27.07 13.47 -14.84
N ARG A 476 -26.08 13.44 -15.73
CA ARG A 476 -26.30 13.08 -17.15
C ARG A 476 -26.73 11.62 -17.34
N SER A 477 -26.35 10.74 -16.43
CA SER A 477 -26.70 9.32 -16.42
C SER A 477 -26.37 8.69 -15.06
N GLU A 478 -26.92 7.50 -14.84
CA GLU A 478 -26.47 6.58 -13.80
C GLU A 478 -25.04 6.06 -14.08
N ILE A 479 -24.43 5.37 -13.12
CA ILE A 479 -23.20 4.61 -13.32
C ILE A 479 -23.38 3.57 -14.44
N TYR A 480 -22.42 3.53 -15.37
CA TYR A 480 -22.45 2.56 -16.46
C TYR A 480 -22.07 1.15 -15.98
N ALA A 481 -22.57 0.12 -16.64
CA ALA A 481 -22.21 -1.28 -16.34
C ALA A 481 -20.69 -1.54 -16.42
N SER A 482 -19.98 -0.86 -17.34
CA SER A 482 -18.51 -0.93 -17.44
C SER A 482 -17.80 -0.31 -16.23
N GLN A 483 -18.31 0.80 -15.70
CA GLN A 483 -17.82 1.44 -14.48
C GLN A 483 -18.07 0.55 -13.27
N LEU A 484 -19.27 -0.04 -13.17
CA LEU A 484 -19.59 -1.01 -12.12
C LEU A 484 -18.68 -2.25 -12.19
N GLY A 485 -18.37 -2.74 -13.39
CA GLY A 485 -17.43 -3.85 -13.58
C GLY A 485 -16.01 -3.55 -13.08
N VAL A 486 -15.57 -2.29 -13.14
CA VAL A 486 -14.28 -1.85 -12.59
C VAL A 486 -14.33 -1.72 -11.06
N LEU A 487 -15.45 -1.28 -10.47
CA LEU A 487 -15.62 -1.20 -9.01
C LEU A 487 -15.86 -2.55 -8.34
N ALA A 488 -16.57 -3.47 -9.01
CA ALA A 488 -16.95 -4.76 -8.47
C ALA A 488 -15.80 -5.54 -7.80
N PRO A 489 -14.61 -5.72 -8.40
CA PRO A 489 -13.53 -6.44 -7.75
C PRO A 489 -13.00 -5.74 -6.48
N LEU A 490 -13.01 -4.40 -6.43
CA LEU A 490 -12.66 -3.66 -5.21
C LEU A 490 -13.65 -3.95 -4.09
N ILE A 491 -14.96 -3.91 -4.40
CA ILE A 491 -16.04 -4.17 -3.44
C ILE A 491 -15.99 -5.63 -2.95
N VAL A 492 -15.78 -6.59 -3.86
CA VAL A 492 -15.64 -8.01 -3.50
C VAL A 492 -14.47 -8.19 -2.53
N LEU A 493 -13.32 -7.56 -2.78
CA LEU A 493 -12.18 -7.62 -1.86
C LEU A 493 -12.47 -6.97 -0.51
N MET A 494 -13.28 -5.90 -0.44
CA MET A 494 -13.69 -5.31 0.84
C MET A 494 -14.44 -6.33 1.72
N PHE A 495 -15.33 -7.13 1.12
CA PHE A 495 -16.03 -8.19 1.84
C PHE A 495 -15.14 -9.39 2.14
N VAL A 496 -14.39 -9.89 1.15
CA VAL A 496 -13.52 -11.07 1.33
C VAL A 496 -12.51 -10.84 2.45
N LEU A 497 -11.83 -9.69 2.46
CA LEU A 497 -10.84 -9.37 3.48
C LEU A 497 -11.46 -8.95 4.82
N GLY A 498 -12.70 -8.43 4.80
CA GLY A 498 -13.45 -8.09 6.01
C GLY A 498 -13.99 -9.32 6.74
N LEU A 499 -14.42 -10.35 5.99
CA LEU A 499 -14.96 -11.60 6.52
C LEU A 499 -13.86 -12.61 6.86
N ASP A 500 -12.79 -12.67 6.07
CA ASP A 500 -11.64 -13.55 6.29
C ASP A 500 -10.29 -12.80 6.19
N PRO A 501 -9.93 -11.99 7.20
CA PRO A 501 -8.62 -11.35 7.27
C PRO A 501 -7.46 -12.35 7.43
N ALA A 502 -7.75 -13.63 7.72
CA ALA A 502 -6.73 -14.66 7.84
C ALA A 502 -6.03 -14.95 6.51
N LEU A 503 -6.71 -14.72 5.38
CA LEU A 503 -6.12 -14.82 4.03
C LEU A 503 -4.83 -14.02 3.91
N LEU A 504 -4.84 -12.79 4.44
CA LEU A 504 -3.68 -11.89 4.46
C LEU A 504 -2.73 -12.25 5.60
N THR A 505 -3.25 -12.31 6.83
CA THR A 505 -2.42 -12.43 8.04
C THR A 505 -1.71 -13.77 8.21
N ASN A 506 -2.21 -14.86 7.61
CA ASN A 506 -1.53 -16.16 7.65
C ASN A 506 -0.22 -16.18 6.84
N LEU A 507 -0.14 -15.43 5.73
CA LEU A 507 1.11 -15.30 4.97
C LEU A 507 2.10 -14.33 5.65
N MET A 508 1.62 -13.55 6.60
CA MET A 508 2.40 -12.54 7.33
C MET A 508 3.13 -13.09 8.56
N THR A 509 3.07 -14.40 8.83
CA THR A 509 3.69 -15.00 10.03
C THR A 509 5.22 -14.87 10.08
N SER A 510 5.87 -14.43 8.99
CA SER A 510 7.31 -14.12 8.95
C SER A 510 7.68 -12.76 9.56
N LEU A 511 6.72 -11.83 9.68
CA LEU A 511 6.93 -10.45 10.16
C LEU A 511 7.54 -10.38 11.56
N GLY A 512 7.12 -11.27 12.45
CA GLY A 512 7.49 -11.21 13.87
C GLY A 512 8.91 -11.66 14.22
N GLN A 513 9.75 -12.03 13.25
CA GLN A 513 11.01 -12.73 13.55
C GLN A 513 12.29 -12.05 13.06
N THR A 514 12.20 -11.04 12.22
CA THR A 514 13.38 -10.40 11.63
C THR A 514 13.90 -9.18 12.38
N GLY A 515 13.13 -8.59 13.32
CA GLY A 515 13.58 -7.41 14.08
C GLY A 515 13.11 -7.30 15.55
N LEU A 516 12.11 -8.07 15.98
CA LEU A 516 11.55 -8.01 17.35
C LEU A 516 12.03 -9.15 18.25
N ALA A 517 12.82 -10.09 17.72
CA ALA A 517 13.32 -11.27 18.43
C ALA A 517 14.82 -11.15 18.76
N ARG A 518 15.28 -9.95 19.14
CA ARG A 518 16.56 -9.75 19.82
C ARG A 518 16.34 -9.02 21.13
#